data_AF-R7UYF8-F1
#
_entry.id   AF-R7UYF8-F1
#
_cell.length_a   1.000
_cell.length_b   1.000
_cell.length_c   1.000
_cell.angle_alpha   90.00
_cell.angle_beta   90.00
_cell.angle_gamma   90.00
#
_symmetry.space_group_name_H-M   'P 1'
#
loop_
_entity.id
_entity.type
_entity.pdbx_description
1 polymer ?
#
loop_
_entity_poly.entity_id
_entity_poly.type
_entity_poly.pdbx_seq_one_letter_code
_entity_poly.pdbx_strand_id
1 'polypeptide(L)'
;MADQECEWYQFVSIDYQVFLETPPEQLEELVPAYRDRLALSNKARRMADSSCNSRETASTSMLARLKRKNAEHPSTSKKSLNMKGNRIAVKKDLRFELGLMKYTGNPSNPFKQVRSSQGGGPRHLTADRNTKIGEIHEIAQNLLFPEGYFRQGYLKNFSTTMRDVNGIEIPCSSSIHEQYHERK
;
A
#
# COMPACT_ATOMS: atom_id res chain seq x y z
N MET A 1 31.97 -34.81 3.50
CA MET A 1 32.31 -33.40 3.77
C MET A 1 32.16 -32.68 2.45
N ALA A 2 31.24 -31.72 2.39
CA ALA A 2 30.93 -30.98 1.16
C ALA A 2 31.78 -29.72 1.16
N ASP A 3 32.77 -29.65 0.28
CA ASP A 3 33.55 -28.43 0.06
C ASP A 3 32.73 -27.50 -0.83
N GLN A 4 32.35 -26.36 -0.27
CA GLN A 4 31.60 -25.30 -0.93
C GLN A 4 32.56 -24.55 -1.87
N GLU A 5 32.27 -24.56 -3.17
CA GLU A 5 32.96 -23.74 -4.15
C GLU A 5 32.61 -22.26 -3.94
N CYS A 6 33.64 -21.43 -3.71
CA CYS A 6 33.53 -19.98 -3.63
C CYS A 6 33.78 -19.37 -5.01
N GLU A 7 32.74 -18.85 -5.65
CA GLU A 7 32.87 -18.04 -6.88
C GLU A 7 33.12 -16.57 -6.53
N TRP A 8 34.23 -16.02 -7.02
CA TRP A 8 34.52 -14.59 -6.97
C TRP A 8 33.94 -13.91 -8.21
N TYR A 9 33.03 -12.94 -8.03
CA TYR A 9 32.54 -12.10 -9.13
C TYR A 9 33.26 -10.75 -9.14
N GLN A 10 33.99 -10.48 -10.23
CA GLN A 10 34.54 -9.18 -10.53
C GLN A 10 33.43 -8.30 -11.12
N PHE A 11 33.02 -7.25 -10.42
CA PHE A 11 32.11 -6.25 -10.97
C PHE A 11 32.85 -5.42 -12.02
N VAL A 12 32.67 -5.78 -13.30
CA VAL A 12 33.03 -4.90 -14.42
C VAL A 12 32.02 -3.75 -14.42
N SER A 13 32.50 -2.52 -14.27
CA SER A 13 31.67 -1.34 -14.50
C SER A 13 31.42 -1.23 -16.00
N ILE A 14 30.23 -1.64 -16.44
CA ILE A 14 29.82 -1.54 -17.84
C ILE A 14 29.34 -0.11 -18.08
N ASP A 15 30.00 0.59 -19.00
CA ASP A 15 29.57 1.93 -19.41
C ASP A 15 28.18 1.87 -20.07
N TYR A 16 27.35 2.87 -19.79
CA TYR A 16 26.03 3.03 -20.40
C TYR A 16 26.09 3.11 -21.92
N GLN A 17 27.23 3.53 -22.47
CA GLN A 17 27.45 3.59 -23.92
C GLN A 17 27.39 2.21 -24.60
N VAL A 18 27.77 1.13 -23.90
CA VAL A 18 27.67 -0.25 -24.41
C VAL A 18 26.21 -0.62 -24.73
N PHE A 19 25.25 -0.13 -23.94
CA PHE A 19 23.82 -0.39 -24.14
C PHE A 19 23.19 0.42 -25.28
N LEU A 20 23.92 1.40 -25.83
CA LEU A 20 23.52 2.17 -27.01
C LEU A 20 24.05 1.56 -28.30
N GLU A 21 25.25 0.98 -28.26
CA GLU A 21 25.96 0.46 -29.43
C GLU A 21 25.69 -1.03 -29.69
N THR A 22 25.28 -1.78 -28.67
CA THR A 22 25.06 -3.23 -28.76
C THR A 22 23.56 -3.58 -28.74
N PRO A 23 23.06 -4.40 -29.69
CA PRO A 23 21.68 -4.87 -29.67
C PRO A 23 21.44 -5.84 -28.48
N PRO A 24 20.22 -5.89 -27.92
CA PRO A 24 19.94 -6.65 -26.70
C PRO A 24 20.24 -8.14 -26.84
N GLU A 25 20.16 -8.72 -28.03
CA GLU A 25 20.49 -10.12 -28.29
C GLU A 25 21.94 -10.46 -27.94
N GLN A 26 22.88 -9.51 -28.10
CA GLN A 26 24.29 -9.69 -27.81
C GLN A 26 24.68 -9.32 -26.37
N LEU A 27 23.75 -8.74 -25.61
CA LEU A 27 23.95 -8.40 -24.19
C LEU A 27 23.66 -9.58 -23.25
N GLU A 28 23.36 -10.77 -23.79
CA GLU A 28 23.01 -11.96 -22.99
C GLU A 28 24.13 -12.38 -22.04
N GLU A 29 25.37 -12.21 -22.49
CA GLU A 29 26.58 -12.54 -21.74
C GLU A 29 26.77 -11.60 -20.52
N LEU A 30 26.27 -10.37 -20.60
CA LEU A 30 26.39 -9.36 -19.55
C LEU A 30 25.14 -9.26 -18.67
N VAL A 31 23.96 -9.44 -19.27
CA VAL A 31 22.65 -9.39 -18.62
C VAL A 31 21.79 -10.52 -19.18
N PRO A 32 21.78 -11.70 -18.53
CA PRO A 32 21.11 -12.89 -19.04
C PRO A 32 19.61 -12.67 -19.29
N ALA A 33 18.95 -11.94 -18.37
CA ALA A 33 17.52 -11.67 -18.45
C ALA A 33 17.18 -10.69 -19.58
N TYR A 34 16.44 -11.15 -20.58
CA TYR A 34 16.01 -10.35 -21.74
C TYR A 34 15.26 -9.06 -21.37
N ARG A 35 14.41 -9.12 -20.33
CA ARG A 35 13.65 -7.95 -19.86
C ARG A 35 14.55 -6.85 -19.30
N ASP A 36 15.62 -7.24 -18.61
CA ASP A 36 16.55 -6.29 -18.00
C ASP A 36 17.43 -5.64 -19.06
N ARG A 37 17.86 -6.41 -20.08
CA ARG A 37 18.51 -5.88 -21.29
C ARG A 37 17.66 -4.79 -21.94
N LEU A 38 16.38 -5.08 -22.19
CA LEU A 38 15.45 -4.14 -22.80
C LEU A 38 15.26 -2.87 -21.94
N ALA A 39 15.16 -3.04 -20.62
CA ALA A 39 15.03 -1.93 -19.68
C ALA A 39 16.28 -1.04 -19.68
N LEU A 40 17.48 -1.63 -19.66
CA LEU A 40 18.75 -0.92 -19.66
C LEU A 40 19.01 -0.19 -20.99
N SER A 41 18.77 -0.83 -22.14
CA SER A 41 18.88 -0.17 -23.46
C SER A 41 17.90 1.01 -23.60
N ASN A 42 16.66 0.86 -23.12
CA ASN A 42 15.70 1.95 -23.13
C ASN A 42 16.08 3.10 -22.18
N LYS A 43 16.66 2.78 -21.01
CA LYS A 43 17.15 3.78 -20.07
C LYS A 43 18.33 4.55 -20.65
N ALA A 44 19.29 3.85 -21.26
CA ALA A 44 20.44 4.47 -21.92
C ALA A 44 19.99 5.42 -23.04
N ARG A 45 19.03 5.00 -23.87
CA ARG A 45 18.44 5.84 -24.93
C ARG A 45 17.79 7.11 -24.38
N ARG A 46 16.99 6.99 -23.32
CA ARG A 46 16.39 8.16 -22.66
C ARG A 46 17.42 9.12 -22.07
N MET A 47 18.54 8.59 -21.55
CA MET A 47 19.63 9.43 -21.03
C MET A 47 20.38 10.15 -22.16
N ALA A 48 20.52 9.53 -23.34
CA ALA A 48 21.04 10.20 -24.54
C ALA A 48 20.07 11.28 -25.06
N ASP A 49 18.77 10.96 -25.18
CA ASP A 49 17.74 11.85 -25.72
C ASP A 49 17.42 13.05 -24.79
N SER A 50 17.63 12.89 -23.48
CA SER A 50 17.44 13.97 -22.51
C SER A 50 18.54 15.03 -22.55
N SER A 51 19.66 14.78 -23.25
CA SER A 51 20.66 15.81 -23.51
C SER A 51 20.20 16.86 -24.55
N CYS A 52 19.19 16.55 -25.39
CA CYS A 52 18.78 17.42 -26.50
C CYS A 52 17.33 17.92 -26.47
N ASN A 53 16.46 17.48 -25.55
CA ASN A 53 15.02 17.85 -25.55
C ASN A 53 14.54 18.56 -24.27
N SER A 54 15.18 19.68 -23.89
CA SER A 54 14.81 20.47 -22.71
C SER A 54 13.62 21.43 -22.90
N ARG A 55 13.03 21.60 -24.10
CA ARG A 55 12.16 22.78 -24.32
C ARG A 55 10.73 22.62 -24.85
N GLU A 56 10.27 21.49 -25.38
CA GLU A 56 8.97 21.51 -26.10
C GLU A 56 7.84 20.62 -25.55
N THR A 57 8.08 19.65 -24.67
CA THR A 57 7.00 18.77 -24.17
C THR A 57 6.59 19.02 -22.71
N ALA A 58 7.24 19.98 -22.02
CA ALA A 58 6.88 20.36 -20.66
C ALA A 58 5.53 21.13 -20.57
N SER A 59 4.90 21.45 -21.71
CA SER A 59 3.71 22.30 -21.79
C SER A 59 2.38 21.59 -21.54
N THR A 60 2.33 20.24 -21.54
CA THR A 60 1.07 19.47 -21.33
C THR A 60 1.00 18.71 -19.99
N SER A 61 2.11 18.64 -19.25
CA SER A 61 2.15 17.94 -17.96
C SER A 61 1.25 18.60 -16.91
N MET A 62 0.49 17.79 -16.16
CA MET A 62 -0.29 18.26 -15.00
C MET A 62 0.55 19.08 -14.02
N LEU A 63 1.85 18.78 -13.88
CA LEU A 63 2.77 19.54 -13.04
C LEU A 63 2.97 20.98 -13.53
N ALA A 64 3.03 21.18 -14.85
CA ALA A 64 3.12 22.53 -15.44
C ALA A 64 1.83 23.33 -15.25
N ARG A 65 0.66 22.66 -15.30
CA ARG A 65 -0.65 23.26 -14.99
C ARG A 65 -0.77 23.67 -13.52
N LEU A 66 -0.27 22.84 -12.60
CA LEU A 66 -0.22 23.14 -11.15
C LEU A 66 0.70 24.33 -10.84
N LYS A 67 1.88 24.41 -11.48
CA LYS A 67 2.81 25.53 -11.29
C LYS A 67 2.20 26.87 -11.74
N ARG A 68 1.47 26.92 -12.86
CA ARG A 68 0.76 28.13 -13.31
C ARG A 68 -0.33 28.56 -12.34
N LYS A 69 -1.16 27.60 -11.87
CA LYS A 69 -2.23 27.89 -10.91
C LYS A 69 -1.70 28.48 -9.58
N ASN A 70 -0.50 28.08 -9.16
CA ASN A 70 0.14 28.62 -7.97
C ASN A 70 0.83 29.98 -8.19
N ALA A 71 1.17 30.33 -9.43
CA ALA A 71 1.80 31.61 -9.76
C ALA A 71 0.78 32.75 -9.89
N GLU A 72 -0.44 32.45 -10.36
CA GLU A 72 -1.51 33.45 -10.57
C GLU A 72 -2.24 33.87 -9.29
N HIS A 73 -2.14 33.07 -8.22
CA HIS A 73 -2.66 33.42 -6.90
C HIS A 73 -1.56 33.29 -5.85
N PRO A 74 -0.82 34.37 -5.52
CA PRO A 74 0.02 34.41 -4.34
C PRO A 74 -0.90 34.48 -3.11
N SER A 75 -1.54 33.36 -2.77
CA SER A 75 -2.26 33.23 -1.52
C SER A 75 -1.24 33.44 -0.40
N THR A 76 -1.46 34.50 0.38
CA THR A 76 -0.81 34.75 1.66
C THR A 76 -1.22 33.67 2.64
N SER A 77 -0.76 32.43 2.43
CA SER A 77 -0.84 31.40 3.43
C SER A 77 0.38 31.56 4.32
N LYS A 78 0.15 32.17 5.49
CA LYS A 78 1.06 32.07 6.63
C LYS A 78 1.43 30.60 6.76
N LYS A 79 2.67 30.25 6.39
CA LYS A 79 3.22 28.91 6.63
C LYS A 79 3.26 28.74 8.13
N SER A 80 2.22 28.11 8.67
CA SER A 80 2.19 27.59 10.02
C SER A 80 3.37 26.62 10.16
N LEU A 81 4.46 27.13 10.72
CA LEU A 81 5.58 26.36 11.26
C LEU A 81 5.08 25.56 12.46
N ASN A 82 4.26 24.56 12.22
CA ASN A 82 3.86 23.59 13.23
C ASN A 82 3.57 22.31 12.48
N MET A 83 4.50 21.37 12.50
CA MET A 83 4.21 19.94 12.49
C MET A 83 5.53 19.17 12.70
N LYS A 84 5.94 19.03 13.97
CA LYS A 84 6.81 17.93 14.40
C LYS A 84 6.12 17.23 15.57
N GLY A 85 5.08 16.50 15.23
CA GLY A 85 4.27 15.69 16.14
C GLY A 85 3.34 14.80 15.32
N ASN A 86 3.15 13.56 15.75
CA ASN A 86 2.27 12.60 15.07
C ASN A 86 0.84 13.16 15.12
N ARG A 87 0.37 13.80 14.05
CA ARG A 87 -0.94 14.50 13.93
C ARG A 87 -2.13 13.65 14.37
N ILE A 88 -1.94 12.34 14.39
CA ILE A 88 -2.93 11.32 14.77
C ILE A 88 -3.14 11.28 16.28
N ALA A 89 -2.10 11.50 17.10
CA ALA A 89 -2.22 11.54 18.57
C ALA A 89 -3.11 12.69 19.07
N VAL A 90 -3.31 13.72 18.24
CA VAL A 90 -4.12 14.90 18.54
C VAL A 90 -5.57 14.74 18.07
N LYS A 91 -5.85 13.81 17.13
CA LYS A 91 -7.22 13.58 16.66
C LYS A 91 -8.00 12.79 17.70
N LYS A 92 -9.15 13.32 18.10
CA LYS A 92 -10.11 12.64 18.98
C LYS A 92 -10.69 11.41 18.28
N ASP A 93 -11.00 11.57 16.99
CA ASP A 93 -11.58 10.49 16.19
C ASP A 93 -10.56 9.81 15.29
N LEU A 94 -10.63 8.49 15.22
CA LEU A 94 -9.84 7.64 14.35
C LEU A 94 -10.73 7.02 13.27
N ARG A 95 -10.28 7.12 12.02
CA ARG A 95 -10.94 6.48 10.87
C ARG A 95 -10.26 5.15 10.58
N PHE A 96 -11.05 4.09 10.42
CA PHE A 96 -10.58 2.74 10.15
C PHE A 96 -11.52 2.01 9.18
N GLU A 97 -11.06 0.88 8.66
CA GLU A 97 -11.81 0.02 7.75
C GLU A 97 -12.11 -1.32 8.43
N LEU A 98 -13.33 -1.82 8.25
CA LEU A 98 -13.77 -3.10 8.80
C LEU A 98 -14.50 -3.90 7.73
N GLY A 99 -14.15 -5.17 7.58
CA GLY A 99 -14.78 -6.08 6.63
C GLY A 99 -15.05 -7.45 7.24
N LEU A 100 -15.98 -8.20 6.63
CA LEU A 100 -16.30 -9.54 7.07
C LEU A 100 -15.32 -10.54 6.44
N MET A 101 -14.73 -11.39 7.27
CA MET A 101 -13.95 -12.54 6.83
C MET A 101 -14.67 -13.83 7.19
N LYS A 102 -14.74 -14.76 6.24
CA LYS A 102 -15.28 -16.11 6.48
C LYS A 102 -14.16 -17.11 6.63
N TYR A 103 -14.30 -18.04 7.58
CA TYR A 103 -13.41 -19.18 7.70
C TYR A 103 -13.63 -20.15 6.53
N THR A 104 -12.55 -20.65 5.94
CA THR A 104 -12.59 -21.56 4.78
C THR A 104 -12.03 -22.95 5.08
N GLY A 105 -11.41 -23.15 6.25
CA GLY A 105 -10.74 -24.41 6.59
C GLY A 105 -9.42 -24.65 5.85
N ASN A 106 -8.95 -23.70 5.02
CA ASN A 106 -7.70 -23.87 4.29
C ASN A 106 -6.49 -23.55 5.20
N PRO A 107 -5.51 -24.47 5.35
CA PRO A 107 -4.37 -24.27 6.25
C PRO A 107 -3.44 -23.12 5.83
N SER A 108 -3.31 -22.82 4.54
CA SER A 108 -2.44 -21.74 4.04
C SER A 108 -3.09 -20.37 4.09
N ASN A 109 -4.43 -20.30 3.99
CA ASN A 109 -5.18 -19.07 4.13
C ASN A 109 -6.58 -19.36 4.73
N PRO A 110 -6.67 -19.47 6.06
CA PRO A 110 -7.87 -19.95 6.73
C PRO A 110 -9.05 -18.97 6.63
N PHE A 111 -8.80 -17.71 6.29
CA PHE A 111 -9.83 -16.68 6.24
C PHE A 111 -9.88 -16.01 4.87
N LYS A 112 -11.09 -15.86 4.32
CA LYS A 112 -11.31 -15.17 3.05
C LYS A 112 -12.27 -14.01 3.26
N GLN A 113 -11.88 -12.82 2.80
CA GLN A 113 -12.75 -11.65 2.84
C GLN A 113 -14.00 -11.87 1.99
N VAL A 114 -15.15 -11.54 2.56
CA VAL A 114 -16.45 -11.59 1.87
C VAL A 114 -16.59 -10.33 1.01
N ARG A 115 -16.99 -10.50 -0.25
CA ARG A 115 -17.12 -9.37 -1.20
C ARG A 115 -18.33 -8.49 -0.86
N SER A 116 -18.28 -7.23 -1.27
CA SER A 116 -19.39 -6.28 -1.13
C SER A 116 -20.68 -6.76 -1.78
N SER A 117 -20.60 -7.49 -2.90
CA SER A 117 -21.76 -8.10 -3.57
C SER A 117 -22.49 -9.16 -2.72
N GLN A 118 -21.85 -9.66 -1.66
CA GLN A 118 -22.43 -10.57 -0.69
C GLN A 118 -22.72 -9.90 0.67
N GLY A 119 -22.60 -8.57 0.75
CA GLY A 119 -22.89 -7.79 1.97
C GLY A 119 -21.75 -7.70 2.99
N GLY A 120 -20.65 -8.44 2.78
CA GLY A 120 -19.51 -8.49 3.71
C GLY A 120 -18.31 -7.62 3.33
N GLY A 121 -18.47 -6.77 2.32
CA GLY A 121 -17.41 -5.88 1.86
C GLY A 121 -16.96 -4.89 2.95
N PRO A 122 -15.76 -4.31 2.78
CA PRO A 122 -15.21 -3.40 3.77
C PRO A 122 -16.03 -2.11 3.87
N ARG A 123 -16.17 -1.60 5.10
CA ARG A 123 -16.84 -0.34 5.43
C ARG A 123 -15.90 0.56 6.20
N HIS A 124 -15.97 1.86 5.91
CA HIS A 124 -15.18 2.86 6.62
C HIS A 124 -15.96 3.36 7.82
N LEU A 125 -15.34 3.28 8.99
CA LEU A 125 -15.91 3.74 10.25
C LEU A 125 -15.02 4.81 10.87
N THR A 126 -15.63 5.63 11.72
CA THR A 126 -14.94 6.64 12.50
C THR A 126 -15.45 6.51 13.94
N ALA A 127 -14.53 6.41 14.90
CA ALA A 127 -14.85 6.30 16.32
C ALA A 127 -13.84 7.06 17.17
N ASP A 128 -14.20 7.38 18.41
CA ASP A 128 -13.27 8.01 19.36
C ASP A 128 -12.09 7.07 19.61
N ARG A 129 -10.90 7.64 19.78
CA ARG A 129 -9.66 6.87 19.98
C ARG A 129 -9.70 5.93 21.18
N ASN A 130 -10.48 6.26 22.21
CA ASN A 130 -10.58 5.46 23.44
C ASN A 130 -11.69 4.41 23.37
N THR A 131 -12.48 4.40 22.29
CA THR A 131 -13.51 3.38 22.02
C THR A 131 -12.89 2.00 22.16
N LYS A 132 -13.59 1.10 22.85
CA LYS A 132 -13.10 -0.26 23.07
C LYS A 132 -13.38 -1.13 21.85
N ILE A 133 -12.50 -2.11 21.62
CA ILE A 133 -12.70 -3.05 20.51
C ILE A 133 -13.99 -3.85 20.67
N GLY A 134 -14.43 -4.13 21.90
CA GLY A 134 -15.74 -4.74 22.17
C GLY A 134 -16.91 -3.91 21.61
N GLU A 135 -16.90 -2.59 21.80
CA GLU A 135 -17.95 -1.70 21.29
C GLU A 135 -17.94 -1.66 19.74
N ILE A 136 -16.75 -1.65 19.13
CA ILE A 136 -16.63 -1.72 17.67
C ILE A 136 -17.13 -3.06 17.14
N HIS A 137 -16.88 -4.14 17.87
CA HIS A 137 -17.35 -5.47 17.49
C HIS A 137 -18.88 -5.51 17.44
N GLU A 138 -19.57 -4.92 18.42
CA GLU A 138 -21.04 -4.79 18.41
C GLU A 138 -21.53 -3.91 17.26
N ILE A 139 -20.88 -2.76 17.01
CA ILE A 139 -21.19 -1.90 15.86
C ILE A 139 -21.03 -2.68 14.55
N ALA A 140 -19.95 -3.45 14.43
CA ALA A 140 -19.67 -4.26 13.25
C ALA A 140 -20.71 -5.36 13.04
N GLN A 141 -21.13 -6.05 14.11
CA GLN A 141 -22.19 -7.04 14.06
C GLN A 141 -23.50 -6.43 13.55
N ASN A 142 -23.95 -5.32 14.13
CA ASN A 142 -25.19 -4.66 13.71
C ASN A 142 -25.13 -4.15 12.26
N LEU A 143 -23.93 -3.74 11.83
CA LEU A 143 -23.71 -3.15 10.51
C LEU A 143 -23.60 -4.23 9.42
N LEU A 144 -22.96 -5.37 9.71
CA LEU A 144 -22.81 -6.50 8.78
C LEU A 144 -24.00 -7.47 8.80
N PHE A 145 -24.70 -7.56 9.92
CA PHE A 145 -25.86 -8.42 10.17
C PHE A 145 -27.04 -7.57 10.67
N PRO A 146 -27.63 -6.73 9.80
CA PRO A 146 -28.83 -5.98 10.18
C PRO A 146 -29.93 -6.95 10.63
N GLU A 147 -30.59 -6.67 11.76
CA GLU A 147 -31.56 -7.57 12.39
C GLU A 147 -31.00 -8.96 12.74
N GLY A 148 -29.68 -9.07 12.89
CA GLY A 148 -28.98 -10.32 13.17
C GLY A 148 -28.92 -11.29 12.00
N TYR A 149 -29.21 -10.85 10.77
CA TYR A 149 -29.21 -11.67 9.56
C TYR A 149 -28.31 -11.10 8.47
N PHE A 150 -27.61 -11.98 7.75
CA PHE A 150 -26.96 -11.66 6.47
C PHE A 150 -27.16 -12.82 5.50
N ARG A 151 -26.79 -12.63 4.22
CA ARG A 151 -27.05 -13.61 3.14
C ARG A 151 -26.66 -15.07 3.44
N GLN A 152 -25.69 -15.33 4.32
CA GLN A 152 -25.25 -16.70 4.62
C GLN A 152 -25.83 -17.26 5.93
N GLY A 153 -26.64 -16.51 6.68
CA GLY A 153 -27.34 -17.01 7.87
C GLY A 153 -27.56 -15.98 8.97
N TYR A 154 -27.99 -16.46 10.14
CA TYR A 154 -28.17 -15.65 11.34
C TYR A 154 -26.88 -15.55 12.14
N LEU A 155 -26.59 -14.38 12.70
CA LEU A 155 -25.41 -14.10 13.52
C LEU A 155 -25.23 -15.12 14.66
N LYS A 156 -26.35 -15.55 15.28
CA LYS A 156 -26.38 -16.53 16.38
C LYS A 156 -25.76 -17.89 16.03
N ASN A 157 -25.68 -18.21 14.74
CA ASN A 157 -25.13 -19.47 14.25
C ASN A 157 -23.62 -19.39 14.01
N PHE A 158 -22.99 -18.23 14.23
CA PHE A 158 -21.58 -17.99 13.99
C PHE A 158 -20.88 -17.56 15.28
N SER A 159 -19.64 -17.99 15.44
CA SER A 159 -18.71 -17.37 16.39
C SER A 159 -18.00 -16.23 15.67
N THR A 160 -18.00 -15.03 16.28
CA THR A 160 -17.39 -13.83 15.71
C THR A 160 -16.31 -13.30 16.63
N THR A 161 -15.13 -13.03 16.08
CA THR A 161 -14.02 -12.38 16.78
C THR A 161 -13.43 -11.26 15.92
N MET A 162 -12.83 -10.27 16.59
CA MET A 162 -12.12 -9.18 15.91
C MET A 162 -10.67 -9.57 15.66
N ARG A 163 -10.22 -9.36 14.42
CA ARG A 163 -8.84 -9.65 14.01
C ARG A 163 -8.23 -8.46 13.29
N ASP A 164 -6.92 -8.36 13.36
CA ASP A 164 -6.16 -7.39 12.57
C ASP A 164 -5.88 -7.90 11.14
N VAL A 165 -5.16 -7.08 10.38
CA VAL A 165 -4.80 -7.36 8.97
C VAL A 165 -3.87 -8.58 8.85
N ASN A 166 -3.15 -8.93 9.91
CA ASN A 166 -2.27 -10.10 9.98
C ASN A 166 -3.00 -11.36 10.48
N GLY A 167 -4.28 -11.25 10.80
CA GLY A 167 -5.10 -12.35 11.31
C GLY A 167 -4.95 -12.62 12.81
N ILE A 168 -4.25 -11.73 13.54
CA ILE A 168 -4.08 -11.83 14.99
C ILE A 168 -5.36 -11.37 15.67
N GLU A 169 -5.81 -12.13 16.65
CA GLU A 169 -7.01 -11.80 17.43
C GLU A 169 -6.76 -10.61 18.34
N ILE A 170 -7.72 -9.68 18.34
CA ILE A 170 -7.63 -8.44 19.10
C ILE A 170 -8.47 -8.57 20.38
N PRO A 171 -7.89 -8.36 21.58
CA PRO A 171 -8.63 -8.36 22.82
C PRO A 171 -9.72 -7.27 22.86
N CYS A 172 -10.93 -7.63 23.28
CA CYS A 172 -12.06 -6.69 23.37
C CYS A 172 -11.82 -5.55 24.38
N SER A 173 -10.95 -5.77 25.37
CA SER A 173 -10.58 -4.79 26.41
C SER A 173 -9.62 -3.71 25.91
N SER A 174 -8.97 -3.90 24.76
CA SER A 174 -8.06 -2.92 24.17
C SER A 174 -8.82 -1.74 23.55
N SER A 175 -8.16 -0.58 23.45
CA SER A 175 -8.70 0.59 22.74
C SER A 175 -8.20 0.67 21.30
N ILE A 176 -8.94 1.36 20.41
CA ILE A 176 -8.49 1.61 19.03
C ILE A 176 -7.10 2.27 19.02
N HIS A 177 -6.87 3.18 19.96
CA HIS A 177 -5.60 3.88 20.09
C HIS A 177 -4.42 2.94 20.36
N GLU A 178 -4.57 2.02 21.33
CA GLU A 178 -3.56 0.98 21.61
C GLU A 178 -3.28 0.15 20.37
N GLN A 179 -4.34 -0.32 19.71
CA GLN A 179 -4.21 -1.17 18.51
C GLN A 179 -3.51 -0.44 17.35
N TYR A 180 -3.74 0.87 17.20
CA TYR A 180 -3.08 1.70 16.19
C TYR A 180 -1.60 1.95 16.48
N HIS A 181 -1.20 2.05 17.76
CA HIS A 181 0.17 2.31 18.17
C HIS A 181 1.05 1.06 18.19
N GLU A 182 0.50 -0.09 18.55
CA GLU A 182 1.21 -1.38 18.57
C GLU A 182 1.58 -1.89 17.17
N ARG A 183 0.92 -1.38 16.11
CA ARG A 183 0.97 -1.95 14.76
C ARG A 183 1.48 -0.98 13.69
N LYS A 184 2.25 0.04 14.09
CA LYS A 184 3.08 0.85 13.18
C LYS A 184 4.38 0.14 12.84
#